data_AF-A0A2E4JR77-F1
#
_entry.id   AF-A0A2E4JR77-F1
#
_cell.length_a   1.000
_cell.length_b   1.000
_cell.length_c   1.000
_cell.angle_alpha   90.00
_cell.angle_beta   90.00
_cell.angle_gamma   90.00
#
_symmetry.space_group_name_H-M   'P 1'
#
loop_
_entity.id
_entity.type
_entity.pdbx_description
1 polymer ?
#
loop_
_entity_poly.entity_id
_entity_poly.type
_entity_poly.pdbx_seq_one_letter_code
_entity_poly.pdbx_strand_id
1 'polypeptide(L)'
;MGLFGSKFKCDQCDSKFGKEEELLSHAKQSHGVDVQDYNIESGKDYSGQAKFKSIAVQLQVSDVKVAETRYWINELTNQYADLVVTNVEIKPDRITFNIGSPSMDDLTADDIKFRIDEYLTMNISPFECKQVRIA
;
A
#
# COMPACT_ATOMS: atom_id res chain seq x y z
N MET A 1 -27.42 -20.65 -1.16
CA MET A 1 -27.23 -20.07 0.18
C MET A 1 -25.76 -19.69 0.30
N GLY A 2 -25.46 -18.39 0.39
CA GLY A 2 -24.11 -17.84 0.16
C GLY A 2 -23.16 -18.05 1.34
N LEU A 3 -21.94 -18.45 1.02
CA LEU A 3 -20.80 -18.54 1.95
C LEU A 3 -20.20 -17.14 2.15
N PHE A 4 -20.64 -16.41 3.18
CA PHE A 4 -19.90 -15.24 3.66
C PHE A 4 -18.88 -15.72 4.70
N GLY A 5 -17.74 -16.22 4.22
CA GLY A 5 -16.59 -16.51 5.08
C GLY A 5 -15.98 -15.20 5.59
N SER A 6 -15.82 -15.08 6.91
CA SER A 6 -15.15 -13.94 7.55
C SER A 6 -13.68 -13.92 7.12
N LYS A 7 -13.35 -13.06 6.15
CA LYS A 7 -12.02 -13.01 5.53
C LYS A 7 -10.99 -12.25 6.38
N PHE A 8 -11.45 -11.40 7.30
CA PHE A 8 -10.61 -10.42 7.99
C PHE A 8 -10.53 -10.78 9.47
N LYS A 9 -9.33 -11.13 9.96
CA LYS A 9 -9.08 -11.49 11.37
C LYS A 9 -8.29 -10.36 12.05
N CYS A 10 -8.57 -10.13 13.32
CA CYS A 10 -7.73 -9.30 14.17
C CYS A 10 -6.49 -10.07 14.62
N ASP A 11 -5.33 -9.43 14.61
CA ASP A 11 -4.07 -10.06 15.07
C ASP A 11 -3.86 -9.90 16.58
N GLN A 12 -4.52 -8.92 17.18
CA GLN A 12 -4.45 -8.64 18.62
C GLN A 12 -5.53 -9.40 19.42
N CYS A 13 -6.52 -10.02 18.75
CA CYS A 13 -7.56 -10.84 19.39
C CYS A 13 -8.25 -11.79 18.40
N ASP A 14 -9.05 -12.75 18.88
CA ASP A 14 -9.71 -13.73 18.00
C ASP A 14 -10.96 -13.24 17.25
N SER A 15 -11.16 -11.92 17.17
CA SER A 15 -12.30 -11.33 16.45
C SER A 15 -12.16 -11.49 14.93
N LYS A 16 -13.29 -11.76 14.26
CA LYS A 16 -13.38 -11.98 12.82
C LYS A 16 -14.47 -11.11 12.21
N PHE A 17 -14.21 -10.55 11.04
CA PHE A 17 -15.07 -9.57 10.40
C PHE A 17 -15.38 -9.98 8.95
N GLY A 18 -16.55 -9.55 8.48
CA GLY A 18 -16.98 -9.77 7.10
C GLY A 18 -16.37 -8.74 6.15
N LYS A 19 -16.01 -7.57 6.67
CA LYS A 19 -15.44 -6.45 5.91
C LYS A 19 -14.21 -5.88 6.61
N GLU A 20 -13.28 -5.34 5.81
CA GLU A 20 -12.05 -4.71 6.28
C GLU A 20 -12.31 -3.47 7.15
N GLU A 21 -13.28 -2.62 6.78
CA GLU A 21 -13.64 -1.42 7.55
C GLU A 21 -14.05 -1.75 8.99
N GLU A 22 -14.71 -2.89 9.19
CA GLU A 22 -15.14 -3.36 10.50
C GLU A 22 -13.95 -3.80 11.35
N LEU A 23 -12.97 -4.48 10.73
CA LEU A 23 -11.71 -4.87 11.36
C LEU A 23 -10.88 -3.64 11.77
N LEU A 24 -10.70 -2.68 10.85
CA LEU A 24 -9.95 -1.44 11.10
C LEU A 24 -10.60 -0.59 12.20
N SER A 25 -11.93 -0.49 12.17
CA SER A 25 -12.69 0.21 13.20
C SER A 25 -12.56 -0.47 14.57
N HIS A 26 -12.66 -1.81 14.60
CA HIS A 26 -12.45 -2.59 15.82
C HIS A 26 -11.04 -2.38 16.39
N ALA A 27 -10.02 -2.46 15.55
CA ALA A 27 -8.62 -2.32 15.92
C ALA A 27 -8.31 -0.98 16.59
N LYS A 28 -8.81 0.10 15.97
CA LYS A 28 -8.66 1.45 16.49
C LYS A 28 -9.35 1.64 17.83
N GLN A 29 -10.57 1.12 17.98
CA GLN A 29 -11.37 1.31 19.19
C GLN A 29 -10.93 0.41 20.34
N SER A 30 -10.55 -0.83 20.06
CA SER A 30 -10.30 -1.87 21.08
C SER A 30 -8.83 -1.95 21.50
N HIS A 31 -7.92 -1.63 20.58
CA HIS A 31 -6.48 -1.80 20.77
C HIS A 31 -5.69 -0.50 20.58
N GLY A 32 -6.36 0.61 20.23
CA GLY A 32 -5.71 1.89 19.97
C GLY A 32 -4.85 1.89 18.70
N VAL A 33 -5.06 0.92 17.82
CA VAL A 33 -4.26 0.71 16.60
C VAL A 33 -4.78 1.63 15.50
N ASP A 34 -3.97 2.59 15.04
CA ASP A 34 -4.37 3.43 13.90
C ASP A 34 -4.27 2.64 12.58
N VAL A 35 -5.05 3.05 11.57
CA VAL A 35 -5.25 2.34 10.29
C VAL A 35 -3.94 2.12 9.51
N GLN A 36 -2.84 2.73 9.95
CA GLN A 36 -1.50 2.62 9.39
C GLN A 36 -0.72 1.40 9.89
N ASP A 37 -1.24 0.64 10.86
CA ASP A 37 -0.55 -0.48 11.51
C ASP A 37 -1.26 -1.83 11.28
N TYR A 38 -2.34 -1.87 10.48
CA TYR A 38 -3.01 -3.14 10.18
C TYR A 38 -2.27 -3.92 9.10
N ASN A 39 -1.55 -4.93 9.58
CA ASN A 39 -0.81 -5.91 8.82
C ASN A 39 -1.80 -6.92 8.19
N ILE A 40 -2.38 -6.60 7.04
CA ILE A 40 -3.08 -7.60 6.25
C ILE A 40 -2.00 -8.53 5.67
N GLU A 41 -1.79 -9.68 6.32
CA GLU A 41 -0.71 -10.64 6.10
C GLU A 41 -0.20 -10.76 4.65
N SER A 42 0.77 -9.91 4.31
CA SER A 42 1.95 -10.13 3.45
C SER A 42 2.55 -8.76 3.17
N GLY A 43 3.70 -8.48 3.77
CA GLY A 43 4.37 -7.21 3.60
C GLY A 43 5.04 -6.81 4.91
N LYS A 44 6.17 -7.48 5.19
CA LYS A 44 6.99 -7.26 6.39
C LYS A 44 7.02 -5.79 6.76
N ASP A 45 6.61 -5.51 7.99
CA ASP A 45 6.68 -4.19 8.59
C ASP A 45 8.14 -3.69 8.52
N TYR A 46 8.37 -2.68 7.68
CA TYR A 46 9.45 -1.73 7.94
C TYR A 46 8.86 -0.56 8.73
N SER A 47 8.29 -0.87 9.90
CA SER A 47 8.02 0.09 10.98
C SER A 47 9.27 0.37 11.82
N GLY A 48 10.44 -0.01 11.32
CA GLY A 48 11.69 0.65 11.70
C GLY A 48 11.80 1.97 10.95
N GLN A 49 12.29 3.01 11.61
CA GLN A 49 12.89 4.18 10.96
C GLN A 49 14.12 3.74 10.14
N ALA A 50 13.94 2.88 9.14
CA ALA A 50 14.98 2.49 8.23
C ALA A 50 15.27 3.73 7.40
N LYS A 51 16.36 4.41 7.76
CA LYS A 51 16.88 5.57 7.02
C LYS A 51 17.47 5.06 5.71
N PHE A 52 16.62 4.67 4.76
CA PHE A 52 17.02 4.45 3.39
C PHE A 52 16.65 5.67 2.56
N LYS A 53 17.37 5.86 1.46
CA LYS A 53 17.02 6.86 0.46
C LYS A 53 15.71 6.42 -0.20
N SER A 54 14.69 7.26 -0.07
CA SER A 54 13.41 7.06 -0.77
C SER A 54 13.25 8.11 -1.86
N ILE A 55 12.65 7.72 -2.97
CA ILE A 55 12.28 8.56 -4.09
C ILE A 55 10.78 8.78 -4.05
N ALA A 56 10.33 10.01 -4.28
CA ALA A 56 8.92 10.34 -4.28
C ALA A 56 8.28 9.97 -5.62
N VAL A 57 7.10 9.38 -5.53
CA VAL A 57 6.25 9.02 -6.67
C VAL A 57 4.96 9.81 -6.56
N GLN A 58 4.55 10.41 -7.67
CA GLN A 58 3.24 11.01 -7.82
C GLN A 58 2.56 10.44 -9.07
N LEU A 59 1.37 9.88 -8.87
CA LEU A 59 0.47 9.45 -9.94
C LEU A 59 -0.64 10.50 -10.06
N GLN A 60 -0.83 11.06 -11.24
CA GLN A 60 -2.04 11.80 -11.57
C GLN A 60 -3.12 10.79 -11.98
N VAL A 61 -4.27 10.82 -11.31
CA VAL A 61 -5.30 9.77 -11.47
C VAL A 61 -6.72 10.32 -11.61
N SER A 62 -7.65 9.45 -12.01
CA SER A 62 -9.09 9.61 -11.80
C SER A 62 -9.75 8.28 -11.39
N ASP A 63 -11.03 8.35 -11.02
CA ASP A 63 -11.87 7.18 -10.71
C ASP A 63 -11.31 6.29 -9.60
N VAL A 64 -10.72 6.94 -8.60
CA VAL A 64 -10.01 6.29 -7.49
C VAL A 64 -10.99 5.58 -6.56
N LYS A 65 -10.77 4.27 -6.38
CA LYS A 65 -11.39 3.50 -5.30
C LYS A 65 -10.41 3.38 -4.14
N VAL A 66 -10.59 4.18 -3.09
CA VAL A 66 -9.57 4.39 -2.04
C VAL A 66 -9.11 3.08 -1.37
N ALA A 67 -10.02 2.19 -1.00
CA ALA A 67 -9.67 0.93 -0.35
C ALA A 67 -8.86 0.00 -1.29
N GLU A 68 -9.37 -0.24 -2.50
CA GLU A 68 -8.67 -1.05 -3.53
C GLU A 68 -7.30 -0.43 -3.88
N THR A 69 -7.22 0.90 -3.95
CA THR A 69 -5.98 1.63 -4.24
C THR A 69 -4.93 1.44 -3.15
N ARG A 70 -5.34 1.46 -1.87
CA ARG A 70 -4.43 1.19 -0.76
C ARG A 70 -3.85 -0.22 -0.86
N TYR A 71 -4.70 -1.22 -1.11
CA TYR A 71 -4.27 -2.60 -1.31
C TYR A 71 -3.29 -2.71 -2.48
N TRP A 72 -3.64 -2.15 -3.63
CA TRP A 72 -2.78 -2.14 -4.82
C TRP A 72 -1.39 -1.52 -4.56
N ILE A 73 -1.29 -0.45 -3.76
CA ILE A 73 0.00 0.14 -3.39
C ILE A 73 0.82 -0.79 -2.50
N ASN A 74 0.17 -1.48 -1.55
CA ASN A 74 0.86 -2.42 -0.66
C ASN A 74 1.42 -3.62 -1.43
N GLU A 75 0.70 -4.12 -2.43
CA GLU A 75 1.14 -5.23 -3.28
C GLU A 75 2.41 -4.93 -4.10
N LEU A 76 2.76 -3.65 -4.27
CA LEU A 76 4.02 -3.25 -4.87
C LEU A 76 5.23 -3.79 -4.07
N THR A 77 5.15 -3.71 -2.73
CA THR A 77 6.18 -4.25 -1.82
C THR A 77 6.25 -5.78 -1.89
N ASN A 78 5.11 -6.44 -2.12
CA ASN A 78 5.07 -7.90 -2.26
C ASN A 78 5.65 -8.39 -3.59
N GLN A 79 5.37 -7.68 -4.69
CA GLN A 79 5.93 -8.01 -6.01
C GLN A 79 7.43 -7.72 -6.07
N TYR A 80 7.89 -6.67 -5.39
CA TYR A 80 9.28 -6.26 -5.34
C TYR A 80 9.80 -6.31 -3.90
N ALA A 81 10.18 -7.50 -3.45
CA ALA A 81 10.49 -7.80 -2.04
C ALA A 81 11.58 -6.91 -1.38
N ASP A 82 12.45 -6.29 -2.17
CA ASP A 82 13.49 -5.37 -1.70
C ASP A 82 13.05 -3.90 -1.69
N LEU A 83 11.90 -3.57 -2.28
CA LEU A 83 11.32 -2.23 -2.28
C LEU A 83 10.35 -2.06 -1.12
N VAL A 84 10.35 -0.87 -0.55
CA VAL A 84 9.49 -0.48 0.57
C VAL A 84 8.76 0.80 0.20
N VAL A 85 7.43 0.77 0.36
CA VAL A 85 6.57 1.94 0.17
C VAL A 85 6.23 2.59 1.51
N THR A 86 6.30 3.92 1.57
CA THR A 86 5.98 4.73 2.76
C THR A 86 5.25 6.01 2.36
N ASN A 87 4.76 6.79 3.33
CA ASN A 87 4.15 8.12 3.13
C ASN A 87 3.01 8.15 2.07
N VAL A 88 2.15 7.13 2.08
CA VAL A 88 1.06 6.99 1.12
C VAL A 88 -0.05 8.01 1.39
N GLU A 89 -0.35 8.85 0.41
CA GLU A 89 -1.52 9.73 0.38
C GLU A 89 -2.35 9.42 -0.87
N ILE A 90 -3.67 9.23 -0.69
CA ILE A 90 -4.61 8.94 -1.77
C ILE A 90 -5.67 10.05 -1.79
N LYS A 91 -5.76 10.75 -2.93
CA LYS A 91 -6.74 11.79 -3.22
C LYS A 91 -7.46 11.47 -4.53
N PRO A 92 -8.64 12.08 -4.80
CA PRO A 92 -9.40 11.79 -6.02
C PRO A 92 -8.63 12.08 -7.32
N ASP A 93 -7.72 13.05 -7.29
CA ASP A 93 -6.95 13.51 -8.44
C ASP A 93 -5.48 13.03 -8.42
N ARG A 94 -4.97 12.58 -7.27
CA ARG A 94 -3.56 12.23 -7.11
C ARG A 94 -3.32 11.13 -6.08
N ILE A 95 -2.31 10.33 -6.35
CA ILE A 95 -1.73 9.39 -5.38
C ILE A 95 -0.26 9.77 -5.21
N THR A 96 0.21 9.87 -3.98
CA THR A 96 1.64 10.08 -3.69
C THR A 96 2.14 9.06 -2.70
N PHE A 97 3.38 8.61 -2.88
CA PHE A 97 4.07 7.76 -1.93
C PHE A 97 5.58 7.89 -2.12
N ASN A 98 6.33 7.44 -1.13
CA ASN A 98 7.77 7.32 -1.19
C ASN A 98 8.13 5.85 -1.39
N ILE A 99 9.11 5.56 -2.24
CA ILE A 99 9.60 4.21 -2.48
C ILE A 99 11.12 4.17 -2.42
N GLY A 100 11.67 3.15 -1.78
CA GLY A 100 13.12 2.94 -1.73
C GLY A 100 13.44 1.52 -1.29
N SER A 101 14.70 1.26 -0.97
CA SER A 101 15.14 -0.07 -0.53
C SER A 101 16.09 0.03 0.66
N PRO A 102 15.87 -0.74 1.74
CA PRO A 102 16.84 -0.88 2.82
C PRO A 102 18.14 -1.58 2.41
N SER A 103 18.11 -2.39 1.34
CA SER A 103 19.23 -3.19 0.84
C SER A 103 19.93 -2.59 -0.38
N MET A 104 19.41 -1.50 -0.96
CA MET A 104 19.94 -0.86 -2.17
C MET A 104 19.98 0.67 -2.02
N ASP A 105 21.18 1.23 -1.96
CA ASP A 105 21.44 2.66 -1.74
C ASP A 105 21.63 3.47 -3.04
N ASP A 106 21.84 2.80 -4.17
CA ASP A 106 22.08 3.38 -5.49
C ASP A 106 20.82 3.53 -6.37
N LEU A 107 19.62 3.25 -5.83
CA LEU A 107 18.36 3.45 -6.54
C LEU A 107 18.25 4.86 -7.13
N THR A 108 17.95 4.90 -8.43
CA THR A 108 17.73 6.13 -9.20
C THR A 108 16.26 6.36 -9.50
N ALA A 109 15.94 7.58 -9.91
CA ALA A 109 14.58 7.93 -10.35
C ALA A 109 14.14 7.09 -11.56
N ASP A 110 15.06 6.75 -12.47
CA ASP A 110 14.76 5.96 -13.66
C ASP A 110 14.45 4.50 -13.30
N ASP A 111 15.16 3.92 -12.34
CA ASP A 111 14.86 2.56 -11.83
C ASP A 111 13.45 2.49 -11.25
N ILE A 112 13.11 3.48 -10.41
CA ILE A 112 11.78 3.57 -9.83
C ILE A 112 10.73 3.79 -10.91
N LYS A 113 10.98 4.70 -11.85
CA LYS A 113 10.06 4.95 -12.97
C LYS A 113 9.75 3.66 -13.73
N PHE A 114 10.80 2.91 -14.07
CA PHE A 114 10.67 1.65 -14.78
C PHE A 114 9.80 0.64 -14.01
N ARG A 115 10.04 0.49 -12.70
CA ARG A 115 9.25 -0.43 -11.85
C ARG A 115 7.79 -0.01 -11.72
N ILE A 116 7.51 1.28 -11.59
CA ILE A 116 6.13 1.79 -11.53
C ILE A 116 5.41 1.57 -12.86
N ASP A 117 6.05 1.88 -13.99
CA ASP A 117 5.47 1.67 -15.32
C ASP A 117 5.20 0.17 -15.59
N GLU A 118 6.14 -0.70 -15.21
CA GLU A 118 5.98 -2.16 -15.29
C GLU A 118 4.80 -2.64 -14.42
N TYR A 119 4.74 -2.19 -13.16
CA TYR A 119 3.70 -2.57 -12.22
C TYR A 119 2.29 -2.14 -12.69
N LEU A 120 2.16 -0.92 -13.23
CA LEU A 120 0.94 -0.41 -13.86
C LEU A 120 0.51 -1.22 -15.09
N THR A 121 1.48 -1.78 -15.83
CA THR A 121 1.20 -2.57 -17.04
C THR A 121 0.81 -4.01 -16.70
N MET A 122 1.40 -4.57 -15.65
CA MET A 122 1.18 -5.96 -15.24
C MET A 122 -0.06 -6.14 -14.36
N ASN A 123 -0.50 -5.09 -13.66
CA ASN A 123 -1.58 -5.16 -12.69
C ASN A 123 -2.74 -4.24 -13.05
N ILE A 124 -3.97 -4.71 -12.84
CA ILE A 124 -5.16 -3.90 -13.05
C ILE A 124 -5.24 -2.85 -11.93
N SER A 125 -5.11 -1.59 -12.30
CA SER A 125 -5.19 -0.47 -11.36
C SER A 125 -6.65 -0.18 -10.99
N PRO A 126 -6.98 0.06 -9.70
CA PRO A 126 -8.31 0.47 -9.25
C PRO A 126 -8.57 1.98 -9.41
N PHE A 127 -7.91 2.57 -10.41
CA PHE A 127 -7.93 3.97 -10.79
C PHE A 127 -7.46 4.08 -12.25
N GLU A 128 -7.77 5.19 -12.91
CA GLU A 128 -7.19 5.52 -14.21
C GLU A 128 -5.91 6.34 -14.01
N CYS A 129 -4.76 5.82 -14.45
CA CYS A 129 -3.49 6.55 -14.40
C CYS A 129 -3.31 7.43 -15.64
N LYS A 130 -3.12 8.74 -15.42
CA LYS A 130 -2.93 9.73 -16.50
C LYS A 130 -1.48 10.13 -16.67
N GLN A 131 -0.71 10.17 -15.58
CA GLN A 131 0.69 10.58 -15.61
C GLN A 131 1.43 10.04 -14.39
N VAL A 132 2.67 9.60 -14.61
CA VAL A 132 3.64 9.24 -13.57
C VAL A 132 4.70 10.32 -13.47
N ARG A 133 5.01 10.78 -12.25
CA ARG A 133 6.11 11.71 -11.95
C ARG A 133 6.95 11.14 -10.83
N ILE A 134 8.27 11.18 -11.00
CA ILE A 134 9.26 10.70 -10.03
C ILE A 134 10.13 11.90 -9.63
N ALA A 135 10.36 12.09 -8.33
CA ALA A 135 11.09 13.25 -7.77
C ALA A 135 12.00 12.86 -6.60
#